data_AF-A0A821PAB9-F1
#
_entry.id   AF-A0A821PAB9-F1
#
_cell.length_a   1.000
_cell.length_b   1.000
_cell.length_c   1.000
_cell.angle_alpha   90.00
_cell.angle_beta   90.00
_cell.angle_gamma   90.00
#
_symmetry.space_group_name_H-M   'P 1'
#
loop_
_entity.id
_entity.type
_entity.pdbx_description
1 polymer ?
#
loop_
_entity_poly.entity_id
_entity_poly.type
_entity_poly.pdbx_seq_one_letter_code
_entity_poly.pdbx_strand_id
1 'polypeptide(L)'
;MFKKIFLSLLVLHTSNLVYSERNCNDCQLYYTCKAAFDHAQFKQDDETRQLFEKALCGTETEDGETIFKVCCSDFPSLNTRPNPTSPVKELESRFAKSNKENLLPDKCGSILGNRIFGGRTAKLYEFPWMVLIAYKTRTGPQFQCGGTIINSKYILTAAHCVVDKKIEGVRIGEYDINSKKDCEYEPEKVICEDHIQNMNVKEKIPHENYQRSPTSNDIALLRVDGEILLNYTNVEPICLPLSSSLRSKGLDNKNGTVAGWGYTETGSKSAILLAVEVPVKTDAECKGYYNRNNRDAVKKQFCAGELKRTLVMYGIVSHGPMQCGSSFPGVYTDVREYVDWILDNIKE
;
A
#
# COMPACT_ATOMS: atom_id res chain seq x y z
N MET A 1 -15.77 30.75 40.34
CA MET A 1 -17.19 30.77 39.92
C MET A 1 -17.39 29.47 39.15
N PHE A 2 -17.79 28.38 39.83
CA PHE A 2 -19.18 27.89 39.90
C PHE A 2 -19.74 27.56 38.50
N LYS A 3 -20.35 26.43 38.18
CA LYS A 3 -20.64 25.12 38.82
C LYS A 3 -21.63 24.44 37.83
N LYS A 4 -21.57 23.11 37.74
CA LYS A 4 -22.71 22.17 37.58
C LYS A 4 -23.44 22.02 36.22
N ILE A 5 -23.26 20.82 35.64
CA ILE A 5 -24.26 19.75 35.44
C ILE A 5 -25.65 20.17 34.91
N PHE A 6 -26.02 19.67 33.72
CA PHE A 6 -27.25 18.89 33.52
C PHE A 6 -27.13 17.89 32.34
N LEU A 7 -27.40 16.63 32.68
CA LEU A 7 -27.62 15.48 31.82
C LEU A 7 -28.90 15.68 30.98
N SER A 8 -28.97 15.12 29.76
CA SER A 8 -30.13 14.33 29.30
C SER A 8 -29.82 13.57 28.01
N LEU A 9 -29.98 12.26 28.10
CA LEU A 9 -29.90 11.27 27.03
C LEU A 9 -31.08 11.39 26.05
N LEU A 10 -30.87 10.97 24.81
CA LEU A 10 -31.85 10.07 24.18
C LEU A 10 -31.12 8.86 23.62
N VAL A 11 -31.42 7.74 24.26
CA VAL A 11 -31.05 6.38 23.92
C VAL A 11 -32.03 5.90 22.84
N LEU A 12 -31.52 5.35 21.74
CA LEU A 12 -32.19 4.25 21.07
C LEU A 12 -31.35 3.00 21.33
N HIS A 13 -31.87 2.17 22.23
CA HIS A 13 -31.50 0.79 22.38
C HIS A 13 -31.74 0.09 21.03
N THR A 14 -30.70 -0.51 20.49
CA THR A 14 -30.82 -1.93 20.16
C THR A 14 -29.81 -2.64 21.02
N SER A 15 -30.36 -3.26 22.05
CA SER A 15 -29.88 -4.44 22.78
C SER A 15 -28.40 -4.49 23.11
N ASN A 16 -28.12 -4.57 24.41
CA ASN A 16 -27.14 -5.53 24.91
C ASN A 16 -27.12 -6.75 23.98
N LEU A 17 -26.05 -6.97 23.22
CA LEU A 17 -25.60 -8.34 23.07
C LEU A 17 -25.11 -8.68 24.47
N VAL A 18 -26.04 -9.15 25.30
CA VAL A 18 -25.67 -10.13 26.31
C VAL A 18 -25.12 -11.28 25.47
N TYR A 19 -23.83 -11.23 25.17
CA TYR A 19 -23.13 -12.44 24.82
C TYR A 19 -23.28 -13.29 26.07
N SER A 20 -24.15 -14.30 26.00
CA SER A 20 -24.08 -15.35 26.99
C SER A 20 -22.69 -15.92 26.81
N GLU A 21 -21.77 -15.64 27.73
CA GLU A 21 -20.53 -16.39 27.84
C GLU A 21 -20.94 -17.85 27.94
N ARG A 22 -20.89 -18.54 26.80
CA ARG A 22 -21.37 -19.89 26.70
C ARG A 22 -20.31 -20.76 27.34
N ASN A 23 -20.64 -21.36 28.46
CA ASN A 23 -19.73 -22.33 29.07
C ASN A 23 -19.73 -23.61 28.21
N CYS A 24 -18.59 -23.86 27.58
CA CYS A 24 -18.25 -25.10 26.89
C CYS A 24 -16.92 -25.62 27.45
N ASN A 25 -16.75 -26.94 27.41
CA ASN A 25 -15.58 -27.61 27.99
C ASN A 25 -14.29 -27.39 27.18
N ASP A 26 -14.39 -26.79 25.99
CA ASP A 26 -13.31 -26.57 25.02
C ASP A 26 -13.21 -25.11 24.56
N CYS A 27 -13.55 -24.18 25.45
CA CYS A 27 -13.40 -22.75 25.23
C CYS A 27 -11.93 -22.33 25.12
N GLN A 28 -11.47 -22.00 23.91
CA GLN A 28 -10.07 -21.66 23.64
C GLN A 28 -9.96 -20.52 22.63
N LEU A 29 -8.78 -19.94 22.46
CA LEU A 29 -8.55 -18.87 21.49
C LEU A 29 -8.90 -19.36 20.09
N TYR A 30 -9.54 -18.51 19.29
CA TYR A 30 -10.06 -18.95 17.99
C TYR A 30 -8.98 -19.52 17.07
N TYR A 31 -7.73 -19.05 17.20
CA TYR A 31 -6.59 -19.52 16.43
C TYR A 31 -5.96 -20.81 16.97
N THR A 32 -6.22 -21.19 18.22
CA THR A 32 -5.76 -22.49 18.77
C THR A 32 -6.76 -23.61 18.47
N CYS A 33 -8.02 -23.28 18.21
CA CYS A 33 -9.00 -24.20 17.68
C CYS A 33 -8.81 -24.38 16.16
N LYS A 34 -8.26 -25.52 15.73
CA LYS A 34 -8.02 -25.79 14.30
C LYS A 34 -9.28 -25.60 13.43
N ALA A 35 -10.43 -26.09 13.87
CA ALA A 35 -11.67 -25.98 13.09
C ALA A 35 -12.18 -24.53 12.97
N ALA A 36 -12.04 -23.72 14.03
CA ALA A 36 -12.40 -22.30 14.01
C ALA A 36 -11.39 -21.52 13.16
N PHE A 37 -10.10 -21.74 13.36
CA PHE A 37 -9.04 -21.14 12.54
C PHE A 37 -9.24 -21.44 11.06
N ASP A 38 -9.51 -22.71 10.71
CA ASP A 38 -9.80 -23.12 9.34
C ASP A 38 -11.05 -22.38 8.78
N HIS A 39 -12.11 -22.19 9.56
CA HIS A 39 -13.27 -21.41 9.12
C HIS A 39 -12.94 -19.92 8.93
N ALA A 40 -12.24 -19.28 9.88
CA ALA A 40 -11.80 -17.89 9.75
C ALA A 40 -10.88 -17.66 8.54
N GLN A 41 -10.04 -18.65 8.23
CA GLN A 41 -9.07 -18.57 7.15
C GLN A 41 -9.68 -18.90 5.78
N PHE A 42 -10.57 -19.89 5.70
CA PHE A 42 -11.04 -20.43 4.41
C PHE A 42 -12.49 -20.05 4.03
N LYS A 43 -13.32 -19.58 4.98
CA LYS A 43 -14.71 -19.18 4.72
C LYS A 43 -15.03 -17.81 5.33
N GLN A 44 -14.82 -16.74 4.56
CA GLN A 44 -15.17 -15.37 4.97
C GLN A 44 -16.56 -14.96 4.46
N ASP A 45 -17.58 -15.75 4.82
CA ASP A 45 -18.99 -15.55 4.45
C ASP A 45 -19.86 -15.21 5.68
N ASP A 46 -21.08 -14.74 5.44
CA ASP A 46 -22.03 -14.38 6.51
C ASP A 46 -22.43 -15.58 7.38
N GLU A 47 -22.40 -16.81 6.84
CA GLU A 47 -22.66 -18.04 7.60
C GLU A 47 -21.55 -18.27 8.63
N THR A 48 -20.29 -18.07 8.23
CA THR A 48 -19.14 -18.20 9.10
C THR A 48 -19.13 -17.10 10.16
N ARG A 49 -19.50 -15.86 9.81
CA ARG A 49 -19.66 -14.80 10.81
C ARG A 49 -20.69 -15.16 11.87
N GLN A 50 -21.85 -15.68 11.47
CA GLN A 50 -22.89 -16.15 12.41
C GLN A 50 -22.43 -17.36 13.24
N LEU A 51 -21.58 -18.22 12.68
CA LEU A 51 -20.99 -19.34 13.40
C LEU A 51 -20.05 -18.85 14.52
N PHE A 52 -19.19 -17.88 14.23
CA PHE A 52 -18.30 -17.24 15.21
C PHE A 52 -19.08 -16.50 16.30
N GLU A 53 -20.12 -15.75 15.93
CA GLU A 53 -21.00 -15.05 16.88
C GLU A 53 -21.66 -16.03 17.87
N LYS A 54 -22.04 -17.23 17.40
CA LYS A 54 -22.65 -18.28 18.22
C LYS A 54 -21.65 -19.08 19.06
N ALA A 55 -20.44 -19.27 18.55
CA ALA A 55 -19.41 -20.05 19.20
C ALA A 55 -18.62 -19.25 20.26
N LEU A 56 -18.83 -17.94 20.37
CA LEU A 56 -18.08 -17.09 21.30
C LEU A 56 -18.30 -17.52 22.76
N CYS A 57 -17.20 -17.77 23.47
CA CYS A 57 -17.21 -18.26 24.86
C CYS A 57 -16.39 -17.39 25.82
N GLY A 58 -15.72 -16.35 25.31
CA GLY A 58 -15.00 -15.37 26.13
C GLY A 58 -14.01 -14.54 25.32
N THR A 59 -13.19 -13.76 26.02
CA THR A 59 -12.09 -12.98 25.44
C THR A 59 -10.85 -13.05 26.31
N GLU A 60 -9.69 -12.84 25.72
CA GLU A 60 -8.39 -12.77 26.39
C GLU A 60 -7.63 -11.53 25.89
N THR A 61 -6.74 -10.97 26.70
CA THR A 61 -5.95 -9.79 26.29
C THR A 61 -4.49 -10.20 26.10
N GLU A 62 -3.98 -10.09 24.87
CA GLU A 62 -2.58 -10.33 24.52
C GLU A 62 -1.99 -9.04 23.94
N ASP A 63 -0.86 -8.56 24.46
CA ASP A 63 -0.17 -7.34 24.02
C ASP A 63 -1.04 -6.07 23.90
N GLY A 64 -2.11 -5.99 24.70
CA GLY A 64 -3.06 -4.88 24.70
C GLY A 64 -4.19 -5.00 23.68
N GLU A 65 -4.26 -6.10 22.94
CA GLU A 65 -5.34 -6.44 22.01
C GLU A 65 -6.30 -7.48 22.61
N THR A 66 -7.59 -7.32 22.36
CA THR A 66 -8.61 -8.29 22.79
C THR A 66 -8.74 -9.39 21.74
N ILE A 67 -8.39 -10.61 22.15
CA ILE A 67 -8.51 -11.84 21.36
C ILE A 67 -9.78 -12.60 21.76
N PHE A 68 -10.52 -13.09 20.77
CA PHE A 68 -11.77 -13.82 21.00
C PHE A 68 -11.53 -15.31 21.25
N LYS A 69 -12.24 -15.87 22.25
CA LYS A 69 -12.30 -17.29 22.53
C LYS A 69 -13.60 -17.89 22.02
N VAL A 70 -13.53 -19.10 21.48
CA VAL A 70 -14.67 -19.83 20.93
C VAL A 70 -14.75 -21.28 21.44
N CYS A 71 -15.96 -21.82 21.49
CA CYS A 71 -16.23 -23.24 21.70
C CYS A 71 -15.83 -24.01 20.45
N CYS A 72 -14.72 -24.74 20.50
CA CYS A 72 -14.15 -25.35 19.31
C CYS A 72 -15.06 -26.42 18.68
N SER A 73 -15.83 -27.12 19.50
CA SER A 73 -16.78 -28.16 19.11
C SER A 73 -17.98 -27.63 18.32
N ASP A 74 -18.24 -26.31 18.38
CA ASP A 74 -19.31 -25.69 17.60
C ASP A 74 -18.92 -25.52 16.12
N PHE A 75 -17.64 -25.68 15.78
CA PHE A 75 -17.17 -25.63 14.42
C PHE A 75 -17.22 -27.04 13.80
N PRO A 76 -18.00 -27.24 12.73
CA PRO A 76 -18.00 -28.52 12.04
C PRO A 76 -16.61 -28.78 11.47
N SER A 77 -16.12 -30.02 11.59
CA SER A 77 -14.93 -30.42 10.85
C SER A 77 -15.20 -30.23 9.35
N LEU A 78 -14.34 -29.48 8.67
CA LEU A 78 -14.35 -29.43 7.21
C LEU A 78 -13.97 -30.84 6.70
N ASN A 79 -14.96 -31.72 6.59
CA ASN A 79 -14.78 -33.08 6.11
C ASN A 79 -14.39 -33.03 4.63
N THR A 80 -13.10 -33.11 4.38
CA THR A 80 -12.51 -33.39 3.08
C THR A 80 -12.75 -34.87 2.74
N ARG A 81 -13.89 -35.16 2.11
CA ARG A 81 -13.88 -36.16 1.04
C ARG A 81 -13.74 -35.40 -0.28
N PRO A 82 -12.53 -35.31 -0.85
CA PRO A 82 -12.40 -34.85 -2.21
C PRO A 82 -12.93 -35.96 -3.13
N ASN A 83 -14.02 -35.67 -3.83
CA ASN A 83 -14.31 -36.35 -5.09
C ASN A 83 -13.11 -36.06 -6.02
N PRO A 84 -12.50 -37.08 -6.65
CA PRO A 84 -11.25 -36.89 -7.37
C PRO A 84 -11.51 -36.24 -8.73
N THR A 85 -11.67 -34.92 -8.72
CA THR A 85 -11.34 -34.02 -9.84
C THR A 85 -11.40 -32.57 -9.34
N SER A 86 -10.24 -31.89 -9.33
CA SER A 86 -10.06 -30.41 -9.29
C SER A 86 -9.68 -29.61 -8.01
N PRO A 87 -9.64 -30.08 -6.73
CA PRO A 87 -9.34 -29.17 -5.60
C PRO A 87 -7.85 -28.99 -5.23
N VAL A 88 -6.93 -29.84 -5.73
CA VAL A 88 -5.51 -29.80 -5.31
C VAL A 88 -4.80 -28.53 -5.78
N LYS A 89 -5.10 -28.06 -7.00
CA LYS A 89 -4.49 -26.85 -7.57
C LYS A 89 -4.87 -25.57 -6.84
N GLU A 90 -6.09 -25.48 -6.30
CA GLU A 90 -6.55 -24.28 -5.61
C GLU A 90 -5.90 -24.16 -4.22
N LEU A 91 -5.74 -25.28 -3.51
CA LEU A 91 -5.07 -25.32 -2.22
C LEU A 91 -3.57 -25.02 -2.38
N GLU A 92 -2.89 -25.66 -3.34
CA GLU A 92 -1.49 -25.37 -3.68
C GLU A 92 -1.30 -23.91 -4.10
N SER A 93 -2.23 -23.35 -4.87
CA SER A 93 -2.22 -21.93 -5.25
C SER A 93 -2.36 -21.00 -4.04
N ARG A 94 -3.22 -21.32 -3.07
CA ARG A 94 -3.38 -20.53 -1.84
C ARG A 94 -2.13 -20.59 -0.95
N PHE A 95 -1.53 -21.77 -0.78
CA PHE A 95 -0.26 -21.92 -0.05
C PHE A 95 0.89 -21.20 -0.76
N ALA A 96 0.99 -21.29 -2.08
CA ALA A 96 1.99 -20.57 -2.85
C ALA A 96 1.81 -19.05 -2.78
N LYS A 97 0.57 -18.55 -2.77
CA LYS A 97 0.25 -17.13 -2.61
C LYS A 97 0.63 -16.63 -1.22
N SER A 98 0.29 -17.38 -0.16
CA SER A 98 0.69 -17.05 1.21
C SER A 98 2.21 -17.02 1.40
N ASN A 99 2.95 -17.96 0.80
CA ASN A 99 4.42 -17.94 0.84
C ASN A 99 5.01 -16.72 0.13
N LYS A 100 4.39 -16.24 -0.96
CA LYS A 100 4.81 -15.03 -1.67
C LYS A 100 4.47 -13.75 -0.90
N GLU A 101 3.37 -13.72 -0.16
CA GLU A 101 3.04 -12.60 0.72
C GLU A 101 4.09 -12.42 1.83
N ASN A 102 4.70 -13.49 2.33
CA ASN A 102 5.81 -13.43 3.29
C ASN A 102 7.09 -12.77 2.74
N LEU A 103 7.20 -12.57 1.42
CA LEU A 103 8.29 -11.80 0.81
C LEU A 103 8.07 -10.29 0.92
N LEU A 104 6.87 -9.87 1.34
CA LEU A 104 6.58 -8.50 1.70
C LEU A 104 6.77 -8.32 3.21
N PRO A 105 7.24 -7.15 3.64
CA PRO A 105 7.59 -6.91 5.04
C PRO A 105 6.35 -6.63 5.90
N ASP A 106 6.30 -7.21 7.10
CA ASP A 106 5.24 -6.95 8.08
C ASP A 106 5.23 -5.48 8.57
N LYS A 107 6.43 -4.88 8.65
CA LYS A 107 6.62 -3.47 8.99
C LYS A 107 6.83 -2.66 7.72
N CYS A 108 5.85 -1.81 7.42
CA CYS A 108 5.88 -0.96 6.24
C CYS A 108 5.03 0.30 6.48
N GLY A 109 5.23 1.31 5.63
CA GLY A 109 4.34 2.46 5.52
C GLY A 109 4.31 3.37 6.76
N SER A 110 5.33 3.35 7.62
CA SER A 110 5.36 4.21 8.82
C SER A 110 5.41 5.70 8.43
N ILE A 111 4.80 6.56 9.26
CA ILE A 111 4.84 8.01 9.07
C ILE A 111 5.62 8.64 10.22
N LEU A 112 6.70 9.35 9.90
CA LEU A 112 7.39 10.26 10.81
C LEU A 112 6.99 11.70 10.45
N GLY A 113 5.96 12.27 11.08
CA GLY A 113 5.66 13.71 10.92
C GLY A 113 4.20 14.15 11.08
N ASN A 114 4.01 15.44 11.37
CA ASN A 114 2.72 16.14 11.38
C ASN A 114 2.40 16.72 9.99
N ARG A 115 1.11 16.69 9.61
CA ARG A 115 0.63 17.13 8.30
C ARG A 115 0.46 18.65 8.20
N ILE A 116 0.83 19.19 7.04
CA ILE A 116 0.53 20.56 6.60
C ILE A 116 -0.06 20.48 5.17
N PHE A 117 -1.07 21.32 4.89
CA PHE A 117 -1.82 21.39 3.62
C PHE A 117 -1.11 22.28 2.58
N GLY A 118 -1.28 21.96 1.29
CA GLY A 118 -0.60 22.64 0.17
C GLY A 118 0.66 21.89 -0.28
N GLY A 119 1.08 22.07 -1.55
CA GLY A 119 2.35 21.53 -2.03
C GLY A 119 3.47 22.05 -1.14
N ARG A 120 4.19 21.15 -0.49
CA ARG A 120 5.19 21.50 0.52
C ARG A 120 6.43 20.65 0.39
N THR A 121 7.51 21.17 0.94
CA THR A 121 8.69 20.37 1.26
C THR A 121 8.28 19.23 2.20
N ALA A 122 8.66 18.00 1.85
CA ALA A 122 8.53 16.88 2.75
C ALA A 122 9.44 17.09 3.98
N LYS A 123 9.12 16.47 5.11
CA LYS A 123 10.08 16.38 6.22
C LYS A 123 11.15 15.33 5.89
N LEU A 124 12.30 15.45 6.52
CA LEU A 124 13.31 14.40 6.50
C LEU A 124 12.68 13.11 7.06
N TYR A 125 12.89 11.99 6.37
CA TYR A 125 12.30 10.68 6.69
C TYR A 125 10.77 10.55 6.51
N GLU A 126 10.08 11.51 5.89
CA GLU A 126 8.62 11.43 5.78
C GLU A 126 8.13 10.35 4.81
N PHE A 127 8.88 10.11 3.72
CA PHE A 127 8.56 9.10 2.70
C PHE A 127 9.79 8.23 2.41
N PRO A 128 10.23 7.39 3.37
CA PRO A 128 11.47 6.62 3.30
C PRO A 128 11.48 5.51 2.23
N TRP A 129 10.32 5.22 1.63
CA TRP A 129 10.19 4.29 0.51
C TRP A 129 10.50 4.92 -0.86
N MET A 130 10.72 6.23 -0.94
CA MET A 130 10.92 6.91 -2.22
C MET A 130 12.28 6.56 -2.84
N VAL A 131 12.26 6.28 -4.15
CA VAL A 131 13.44 5.90 -4.92
C VAL A 131 13.56 6.77 -6.16
N LEU A 132 14.78 7.19 -6.49
CA LEU A 132 15.10 7.80 -7.78
C LEU A 132 15.67 6.77 -8.75
N ILE A 133 15.18 6.78 -9.99
CA ILE A 133 15.68 5.91 -11.06
C ILE A 133 16.59 6.74 -11.98
N ALA A 134 17.86 6.37 -12.04
CA ALA A 134 18.87 7.00 -12.88
C ALA A 134 18.93 6.33 -14.25
N TYR A 135 19.01 7.13 -15.31
CA TYR A 135 19.14 6.66 -16.68
C TYR A 135 20.46 7.10 -17.27
N LYS A 136 21.05 6.23 -18.08
CA LYS A 136 22.25 6.55 -18.84
C LYS A 136 21.91 7.53 -19.95
N THR A 137 22.50 8.73 -19.89
CA THR A 137 22.38 9.75 -20.95
C THR A 137 23.76 10.11 -21.49
N ARG A 138 23.80 10.90 -22.59
CA ARG A 138 25.06 11.35 -23.20
C ARG A 138 25.88 12.26 -22.27
N THR A 139 25.22 12.93 -21.33
CA THR A 139 25.84 13.87 -20.36
C THR A 139 26.05 13.22 -18.98
N GLY A 140 25.96 11.90 -18.88
CA GLY A 140 26.04 11.16 -17.61
C GLY A 140 24.68 10.69 -17.09
N PRO A 141 24.64 10.01 -15.93
CA PRO A 141 23.39 9.53 -15.34
C PRO A 141 22.45 10.68 -14.99
N GLN A 142 21.15 10.52 -15.26
CA GLN A 142 20.12 11.51 -14.91
C GLN A 142 18.91 10.85 -14.24
N PHE A 143 18.40 11.46 -13.18
CA PHE A 143 17.15 11.05 -12.55
C PHE A 143 15.94 11.51 -13.35
N GLN A 144 15.20 10.57 -13.93
CA GLN A 144 14.04 10.89 -14.79
C GLN A 144 12.72 10.30 -14.29
N CYS A 145 12.77 9.25 -13.48
CA CYS A 145 11.59 8.60 -12.88
C CYS A 145 11.82 8.34 -11.40
N GLY A 146 10.72 8.09 -10.70
CA GLY A 146 10.72 7.58 -9.34
C GLY A 146 10.27 6.11 -9.26
N GLY A 147 10.44 5.53 -8.08
CA GLY A 147 9.87 4.25 -7.69
C GLY A 147 9.66 4.20 -6.18
N THR A 148 9.15 3.07 -5.72
CA THR A 148 8.84 2.85 -4.32
C THR A 148 9.36 1.50 -3.85
N ILE A 149 10.02 1.46 -2.69
CA ILE A 149 10.48 0.21 -2.06
C ILE A 149 9.26 -0.59 -1.61
N ILE A 150 9.16 -1.86 -2.01
CA ILE A 150 8.09 -2.78 -1.55
C ILE A 150 8.63 -3.92 -0.68
N ASN A 151 9.92 -4.24 -0.79
CA ASN A 151 10.67 -5.11 0.13
C ASN A 151 12.18 -4.86 -0.05
N SER A 152 13.04 -5.68 0.56
CA SER A 152 14.50 -5.52 0.49
C SER A 152 15.11 -5.79 -0.89
N LYS A 153 14.36 -6.27 -1.89
CA LYS A 153 14.89 -6.63 -3.22
C LYS A 153 14.19 -5.95 -4.38
N TYR A 154 13.00 -5.41 -4.16
CA TYR A 154 12.12 -4.94 -5.22
C TYR A 154 11.66 -3.51 -5.02
N ILE A 155 11.72 -2.78 -6.12
CA ILE A 155 11.19 -1.43 -6.27
C ILE A 155 10.03 -1.50 -7.27
N LEU A 156 8.88 -0.95 -6.88
CA LEU A 156 7.71 -0.80 -7.72
C LEU A 156 7.76 0.55 -8.47
N THR A 157 7.51 0.53 -9.78
CA THR A 157 7.53 1.74 -10.62
C THR A 157 6.55 1.58 -11.80
N ALA A 158 6.49 2.56 -12.69
CA ALA A 158 5.69 2.51 -13.91
C ALA A 158 6.43 1.77 -15.04
N ALA A 159 5.71 1.06 -15.91
CA ALA A 159 6.31 0.38 -17.06
C ALA A 159 6.94 1.37 -18.04
N HIS A 160 6.37 2.57 -18.21
CA HIS A 160 6.94 3.60 -19.08
C HIS A 160 8.32 4.10 -18.61
N CYS A 161 8.65 3.91 -17.32
CA CYS A 161 9.97 4.20 -16.76
C CYS A 161 11.00 3.09 -17.06
N VAL A 162 10.57 1.92 -17.54
CA VAL A 162 11.42 0.74 -17.67
C VAL A 162 11.59 0.32 -19.14
N VAL A 163 10.49 0.28 -19.88
CA VAL A 163 10.44 -0.19 -21.27
C VAL A 163 11.20 0.75 -22.20
N ASP A 164 12.12 0.19 -22.99
CA ASP A 164 13.02 0.90 -23.91
C ASP A 164 13.96 1.91 -23.23
N LYS A 165 14.19 1.77 -21.92
CA LYS A 165 15.07 2.65 -21.14
C LYS A 165 16.35 1.95 -20.68
N LYS A 166 17.46 2.68 -20.75
CA LYS A 166 18.76 2.29 -20.20
C LYS A 166 18.89 2.81 -18.78
N ILE A 167 18.45 2.02 -17.82
CA ILE A 167 18.61 2.32 -16.38
C ILE A 167 20.08 2.12 -16.03
N GLU A 168 20.69 3.15 -15.43
CA GLU A 168 22.04 3.09 -14.87
C GLU A 168 22.01 2.49 -13.46
N GLY A 169 21.01 2.84 -12.66
CA GLY A 169 20.83 2.35 -11.30
C GLY A 169 19.69 3.06 -10.58
N VAL A 170 19.55 2.79 -9.29
CA VAL A 170 18.56 3.40 -8.40
C VAL A 170 19.27 4.05 -7.22
N ARG A 171 18.71 5.16 -6.72
CA ARG A 171 19.15 5.81 -5.48
C ARG A 171 18.03 5.80 -4.45
N ILE A 172 18.36 5.31 -3.26
CA ILE A 172 17.47 5.09 -2.13
C ILE A 172 17.94 5.93 -0.94
N GLY A 173 16.99 6.43 -0.14
CA GLY A 173 17.27 7.25 1.05
C GLY A 173 17.57 8.72 0.76
N GLU A 174 17.38 9.17 -0.49
CA GLU A 174 17.62 10.54 -0.92
C GLU A 174 16.55 11.50 -0.38
N TYR A 175 16.92 12.76 -0.14
CA TYR A 175 15.98 13.83 0.18
C TYR A 175 16.26 15.09 -0.65
N ASP A 176 17.48 15.64 -0.64
CA ASP A 176 17.92 16.71 -1.55
C ASP A 176 19.05 16.25 -2.47
N ILE A 177 18.74 16.10 -3.76
CA ILE A 177 19.65 15.60 -4.80
C ILE A 177 20.93 16.45 -4.94
N ASN A 178 20.89 17.72 -4.54
CA ASN A 178 22.04 18.63 -4.61
C ASN A 178 22.90 18.64 -3.35
N SER A 179 22.50 17.89 -2.33
CA SER A 179 23.16 17.84 -1.03
C SER A 179 23.83 16.48 -0.83
N LYS A 180 24.88 16.48 0.00
CA LYS A 180 25.55 15.24 0.46
C LYS A 180 25.11 14.83 1.86
N LYS A 181 24.46 15.76 2.57
CA LYS A 181 24.04 15.59 3.97
C LYS A 181 22.86 16.51 4.20
N ASP A 182 21.71 15.89 4.42
CA ASP A 182 20.43 16.56 4.53
C ASP A 182 20.12 16.80 5.99
N CYS A 183 19.90 18.06 6.36
CA CYS A 183 19.62 18.44 7.74
C CYS A 183 18.28 19.16 7.85
N GLU A 184 17.45 18.72 8.78
CA GLU A 184 16.25 19.41 9.23
C GLU A 184 16.54 20.11 10.57
N TYR A 185 16.24 21.42 10.62
CA TYR A 185 16.46 22.26 11.78
C TYR A 185 15.12 22.49 12.49
N GLU A 186 14.92 21.84 13.62
CA GLU A 186 13.81 22.11 14.54
C GLU A 186 14.31 23.01 15.68
N PRO A 187 13.43 23.78 16.36
CA PRO A 187 13.82 24.76 17.38
C PRO A 187 14.74 24.23 18.49
N GLU A 188 14.64 22.93 18.81
CA GLU A 188 15.38 22.29 19.89
C GLU A 188 16.35 21.19 19.40
N LYS A 189 16.37 20.87 18.10
CA LYS A 189 17.11 19.72 17.57
C LYS A 189 17.49 19.93 16.11
N VAL A 190 18.71 19.55 15.76
CA VAL A 190 19.13 19.35 14.37
C VAL A 190 19.20 17.86 14.10
N ILE A 191 18.48 17.41 13.09
CA ILE A 191 18.51 16.03 12.61
C ILE A 191 19.18 16.06 11.24
N CYS A 192 20.20 15.25 11.03
CA CYS A 192 20.84 15.13 9.72
C CYS A 192 20.92 13.67 9.29
N GLU A 193 20.88 13.46 7.98
CA GLU A 193 21.08 12.18 7.30
C GLU A 193 22.11 12.34 6.18
N ASP A 194 23.04 11.41 6.06
CA ASP A 194 24.01 11.34 4.97
C ASP A 194 24.07 9.95 4.31
N HIS A 195 23.27 9.00 4.81
CA HIS A 195 23.17 7.67 4.26
C HIS A 195 22.31 7.66 2.97
N ILE A 196 22.91 7.22 1.87
CA ILE A 196 22.19 6.90 0.62
C ILE A 196 22.67 5.55 0.09
N GLN A 197 21.78 4.80 -0.56
CA GLN A 197 22.15 3.56 -1.24
C GLN A 197 21.99 3.73 -2.75
N ASN A 198 23.11 3.72 -3.48
CA ASN A 198 23.11 3.65 -4.94
C ASN A 198 23.29 2.19 -5.35
N MET A 199 22.30 1.62 -6.03
CA MET A 199 22.28 0.19 -6.38
C MET A 199 22.11 -0.01 -7.88
N ASN A 200 22.74 -1.06 -8.42
CA ASN A 200 22.48 -1.51 -9.78
C ASN A 200 21.13 -2.23 -9.85
N VAL A 201 20.54 -2.27 -11.04
CA VAL A 201 19.33 -3.05 -11.31
C VAL A 201 19.73 -4.37 -11.95
N LYS A 202 19.40 -5.47 -11.29
CA LYS A 202 19.64 -6.84 -11.77
C LYS A 202 18.60 -7.27 -12.79
N GLU A 203 17.34 -6.94 -12.56
CA GLU A 203 16.22 -7.37 -13.40
C GLU A 203 15.18 -6.27 -13.58
N LYS A 204 14.65 -6.15 -14.81
CA LYS A 204 13.58 -5.22 -15.18
C LYS A 204 12.36 -6.05 -15.59
N ILE A 205 11.26 -5.90 -14.87
CA ILE A 205 10.06 -6.74 -15.04
C ILE A 205 8.86 -5.81 -15.32
N PRO A 206 8.68 -5.31 -16.55
CA PRO A 206 7.47 -4.61 -16.92
C PRO A 206 6.30 -5.58 -17.05
N HIS A 207 5.09 -5.14 -16.76
CA HIS A 207 3.89 -5.94 -17.01
C HIS A 207 3.82 -6.37 -18.47
N GLU A 208 3.53 -7.65 -18.71
CA GLU A 208 3.66 -8.32 -20.02
C GLU A 208 2.71 -7.71 -21.06
N ASN A 209 1.55 -7.26 -20.59
CA ASN A 209 0.53 -6.59 -21.40
C ASN A 209 0.64 -5.04 -21.37
N TYR A 210 1.77 -4.47 -20.99
CA TYR A 210 1.96 -3.02 -21.05
C TYR A 210 1.81 -2.50 -22.50
N GLN A 211 0.96 -1.49 -22.67
CA GLN A 211 0.81 -0.77 -23.93
C GLN A 211 1.08 0.71 -23.70
N ARG A 212 1.82 1.34 -24.61
CA ARG A 212 2.15 2.78 -24.53
C ARG A 212 1.05 3.67 -25.12
N SER A 213 0.29 3.17 -26.09
CA SER A 213 -0.75 3.95 -26.78
C SER A 213 -1.91 3.05 -27.25
N PRO A 214 -3.11 3.14 -26.63
CA PRO A 214 -3.37 3.85 -25.37
C PRO A 214 -2.53 3.28 -24.22
N THR A 215 -2.19 4.13 -23.25
CA THR A 215 -1.47 3.69 -22.06
C THR A 215 -2.32 2.69 -21.27
N SER A 216 -1.82 1.48 -21.02
CA SER A 216 -2.47 0.49 -20.17
C SER A 216 -1.45 -0.45 -19.52
N ASN A 217 -1.79 -1.03 -18.37
CA ASN A 217 -0.90 -1.87 -17.55
C ASN A 217 0.45 -1.21 -17.26
N ASP A 218 0.43 0.07 -16.92
CA ASP A 218 1.63 0.88 -16.71
C ASP A 218 2.23 0.64 -15.30
N ILE A 219 2.80 -0.54 -15.12
CA ILE A 219 3.40 -1.03 -13.87
C ILE A 219 4.60 -1.93 -14.17
N ALA A 220 5.66 -1.80 -13.37
CA ALA A 220 6.86 -2.60 -13.48
C ALA A 220 7.52 -2.81 -12.12
N LEU A 221 8.27 -3.91 -11.99
CA LEU A 221 9.19 -4.15 -10.90
C LEU A 221 10.63 -3.98 -11.36
N LEU A 222 11.47 -3.44 -10.49
CA LEU A 222 12.92 -3.47 -10.60
C LEU A 222 13.47 -4.33 -9.46
N ARG A 223 14.19 -5.41 -9.80
CA ARG A 223 14.96 -6.17 -8.81
C ARG A 223 16.34 -5.54 -8.69
N VAL A 224 16.73 -5.10 -7.50
CA VAL A 224 18.08 -4.57 -7.27
C VAL A 224 19.12 -5.69 -7.30
N ASP A 225 20.36 -5.33 -7.62
CA ASP A 225 21.51 -6.22 -7.51
C ASP A 225 22.02 -6.21 -6.06
N GLY A 226 21.61 -7.20 -5.27
CA GLY A 226 21.88 -7.29 -3.84
C GLY A 226 20.61 -7.13 -3.01
N GLU A 227 20.74 -6.49 -1.84
CA GLU A 227 19.66 -6.23 -0.90
C GLU A 227 19.71 -4.78 -0.41
N ILE A 228 18.55 -4.14 -0.35
CA ILE A 228 18.34 -2.82 0.24
C ILE A 228 18.44 -2.97 1.76
N LEU A 229 19.33 -2.20 2.36
CA LEU A 229 19.50 -2.16 3.81
C LEU A 229 18.36 -1.35 4.45
N LEU A 230 17.42 -2.05 5.10
CA LEU A 230 16.22 -1.47 5.73
C LEU A 230 16.43 -1.05 7.19
N ASN A 231 17.66 -1.09 7.69
CA ASN A 231 18.01 -0.75 9.08
C ASN A 231 18.30 0.75 9.29
N TYR A 232 18.04 1.58 8.28
CA TYR A 232 18.24 3.03 8.32
C TYR A 232 16.91 3.76 8.38
N THR A 233 16.86 4.87 9.12
CA THR A 233 15.63 5.65 9.34
C THR A 233 15.03 6.20 8.04
N ASN A 234 15.88 6.52 7.06
CA ASN A 234 15.48 7.03 5.75
C ASN A 234 15.11 5.95 4.73
N VAL A 235 15.07 4.68 5.11
CA VAL A 235 14.82 3.56 4.20
C VAL A 235 13.81 2.58 4.79
N GLU A 236 12.60 2.59 4.26
CA GLU A 236 11.53 1.68 4.69
C GLU A 236 10.66 1.30 3.48
N PRO A 237 10.13 0.08 3.41
CA PRO A 237 9.13 -0.31 2.42
C PRO A 237 7.77 0.36 2.65
N ILE A 238 7.01 0.60 1.57
CA ILE A 238 5.58 0.96 1.68
C ILE A 238 4.71 -0.30 1.75
N CYS A 239 3.54 -0.20 2.40
CA CYS A 239 2.59 -1.31 2.39
C CYS A 239 1.83 -1.40 1.05
N LEU A 240 1.50 -2.63 0.65
CA LEU A 240 0.61 -2.91 -0.48
C LEU A 240 -0.81 -3.27 0.01
N PRO A 241 -1.86 -3.04 -0.80
CA PRO A 241 -3.24 -3.35 -0.42
C PRO A 241 -3.51 -4.86 -0.54
N LEU A 242 -2.93 -5.66 0.36
CA LEU A 242 -3.00 -7.13 0.27
C LEU A 242 -4.39 -7.68 0.60
N SER A 243 -5.04 -7.16 1.65
CA SER A 243 -6.33 -7.65 2.12
C SER A 243 -7.49 -7.29 1.19
N SER A 244 -8.53 -8.12 1.19
CA SER A 244 -9.79 -7.84 0.49
C SER A 244 -10.39 -6.49 0.90
N SER A 245 -10.31 -6.12 2.18
CA SER A 245 -10.78 -4.83 2.70
C SER A 245 -10.02 -3.63 2.16
N LEU A 246 -8.70 -3.75 1.94
CA LEU A 246 -7.89 -2.70 1.32
C LEU A 246 -8.15 -2.62 -0.19
N ARG A 247 -8.32 -3.77 -0.86
CA ARG A 247 -8.63 -3.81 -2.30
C ARG A 247 -10.04 -3.29 -2.62
N SER A 248 -11.03 -3.52 -1.77
CA SER A 248 -12.40 -3.05 -1.99
C SER A 248 -12.67 -1.63 -1.50
N LYS A 249 -11.67 -0.98 -0.87
CA LYS A 249 -11.82 0.36 -0.31
C LYS A 249 -12.17 1.38 -1.39
N GLY A 250 -13.35 2.00 -1.30
CA GLY A 250 -13.72 3.13 -2.15
C GLY A 250 -12.82 4.34 -1.87
N LEU A 251 -12.17 4.88 -2.91
CA LEU A 251 -11.26 6.02 -2.79
C LEU A 251 -11.91 7.35 -3.22
N ASP A 252 -13.04 7.29 -3.94
CA ASP A 252 -13.72 8.46 -4.50
C ASP A 252 -13.91 9.60 -3.50
N ASN A 253 -13.56 10.81 -3.92
CA ASN A 253 -13.66 12.06 -3.14
C ASN A 253 -12.84 12.10 -1.85
N LYS A 254 -11.88 11.19 -1.67
CA LYS A 254 -10.94 11.21 -0.53
C LYS A 254 -9.62 11.88 -0.92
N ASN A 255 -8.81 12.27 0.08
CA ASN A 255 -7.55 13.01 -0.15
C ASN A 255 -6.31 12.15 0.06
N GLY A 256 -5.39 12.15 -0.91
CA GLY A 256 -4.16 11.37 -0.90
C GLY A 256 -2.93 12.20 -1.03
N THR A 257 -1.82 11.62 -0.59
CA THR A 257 -0.53 12.28 -0.68
C THR A 257 0.24 11.76 -1.89
N VAL A 258 0.70 12.68 -2.74
CA VAL A 258 1.63 12.40 -3.83
C VAL A 258 2.96 13.00 -3.44
N ALA A 259 4.03 12.20 -3.47
CA ALA A 259 5.38 12.62 -3.12
C ALA A 259 6.36 12.39 -4.28
N GLY A 260 7.35 13.27 -4.42
CA GLY A 260 8.43 13.11 -5.38
C GLY A 260 9.22 14.38 -5.69
N TRP A 261 10.21 14.23 -6.56
CA TRP A 261 11.09 15.30 -7.09
C TRP A 261 10.61 15.81 -8.46
N GLY A 262 9.29 15.76 -8.68
CA GLY A 262 8.65 16.04 -9.96
C GLY A 262 8.69 17.51 -10.35
N TYR A 263 8.07 17.81 -11.49
CA TYR A 263 7.82 19.18 -11.92
C TYR A 263 6.95 19.90 -10.89
N THR A 264 7.32 21.12 -10.56
CA THR A 264 6.54 22.02 -9.70
C THR A 264 5.64 22.92 -10.53
N GLU A 265 4.88 23.78 -9.87
CA GLU A 265 4.08 24.85 -10.49
C GLU A 265 4.91 25.83 -11.34
N THR A 266 6.22 25.91 -11.14
CA THR A 266 7.13 26.71 -11.99
C THR A 266 7.63 25.94 -13.23
N GLY A 267 7.18 24.70 -13.44
CA GLY A 267 7.59 23.86 -14.57
C GLY A 267 9.04 23.36 -14.46
N SER A 268 9.68 23.52 -13.30
CA SER A 268 11.01 22.98 -13.01
C SER A 268 10.92 21.79 -12.07
N LYS A 269 11.85 20.84 -12.17
CA LYS A 269 11.94 19.73 -11.21
C LYS A 269 12.49 20.24 -9.87
N SER A 270 11.93 19.75 -8.77
CA SER A 270 12.47 20.02 -7.44
C SER A 270 13.69 19.15 -7.15
N ALA A 271 14.74 19.73 -6.59
CA ALA A 271 15.88 18.97 -6.06
C ALA A 271 15.56 18.32 -4.70
N ILE A 272 14.68 18.96 -3.93
CA ILE A 272 14.21 18.51 -2.62
C ILE A 272 12.92 17.73 -2.78
N LEU A 273 12.73 16.68 -1.98
CA LEU A 273 11.49 15.90 -1.97
C LEU A 273 10.29 16.77 -1.58
N LEU A 274 9.26 16.76 -2.42
CA LEU A 274 8.01 17.47 -2.17
C LEU A 274 6.86 16.49 -1.92
N ALA A 275 5.82 16.97 -1.25
CA ALA A 275 4.56 16.27 -1.09
C ALA A 275 3.36 17.21 -1.28
N VAL A 276 2.28 16.69 -1.84
CA VAL A 276 1.03 17.43 -2.03
C VAL A 276 -0.17 16.53 -1.72
N GLU A 277 -1.19 17.09 -1.08
CA GLU A 277 -2.48 16.43 -0.93
C GLU A 277 -3.39 16.70 -2.13
N VAL A 278 -3.93 15.63 -2.72
CA VAL A 278 -4.79 15.67 -3.92
C VAL A 278 -6.06 14.84 -3.72
N PRO A 279 -7.24 15.36 -4.12
CA PRO A 279 -8.49 14.62 -4.03
C PRO A 279 -8.59 13.57 -5.15
N VAL A 280 -9.07 12.38 -4.79
CA VAL A 280 -9.42 11.30 -5.72
C VAL A 280 -10.66 11.71 -6.48
N LYS A 281 -10.56 11.66 -7.82
CA LYS A 281 -11.70 11.87 -8.70
C LYS A 281 -12.34 10.55 -9.05
N THR A 282 -13.67 10.55 -9.17
CA THR A 282 -14.40 9.39 -9.65
C THR A 282 -13.97 9.03 -11.07
N ASP A 283 -14.14 7.77 -11.46
CA ASP A 283 -13.89 7.32 -12.84
C ASP A 283 -14.67 8.15 -13.86
N ALA A 284 -15.90 8.56 -13.53
CA ALA A 284 -16.75 9.34 -14.42
C ALA A 284 -16.18 10.75 -14.64
N GLU A 285 -15.72 11.42 -13.58
CA GLU A 285 -15.04 12.71 -13.68
C GLU A 285 -13.72 12.58 -14.46
N CYS A 286 -12.87 11.61 -14.09
CA CYS A 286 -11.56 11.37 -14.69
C CYS A 286 -11.72 11.09 -16.22
N LYS A 287 -12.71 10.28 -16.62
CA LYS A 287 -13.09 10.06 -18.03
C LYS A 287 -13.57 11.33 -18.73
N GLY A 288 -14.30 12.21 -18.04
CA GLY A 288 -14.79 13.48 -18.60
C GLY A 288 -13.66 14.40 -19.08
N TYR A 289 -12.52 14.40 -18.37
CA TYR A 289 -11.34 15.19 -18.75
C TYR A 289 -10.59 14.60 -19.94
N TYR A 290 -10.47 13.28 -20.03
CA TYR A 290 -9.63 12.60 -21.03
C TYR A 290 -10.39 12.10 -22.28
N ASN A 291 -11.73 12.21 -22.31
CA ASN A 291 -12.55 11.79 -23.45
C ASN A 291 -12.64 12.85 -24.56
N ARG A 292 -11.85 12.65 -25.62
CA ARG A 292 -12.35 12.89 -26.98
C ARG A 292 -12.38 11.67 -27.90
N ASN A 293 -11.68 10.55 -27.65
CA ASN A 293 -11.73 9.40 -28.57
C ASN A 293 -11.33 8.00 -28.02
N ASN A 294 -11.18 7.74 -26.71
CA ASN A 294 -10.62 6.45 -26.27
C ASN A 294 -11.28 5.87 -25.00
N ARG A 295 -12.35 5.09 -25.20
CA ARG A 295 -13.23 4.57 -24.12
C ARG A 295 -12.60 3.45 -23.26
N ASP A 296 -11.51 2.84 -23.70
CA ASP A 296 -10.89 1.68 -23.02
C ASP A 296 -9.65 2.00 -22.20
N ALA A 297 -9.11 3.22 -22.27
CA ALA A 297 -7.83 3.61 -21.67
C ALA A 297 -7.86 3.86 -20.14
N VAL A 298 -8.99 3.65 -19.47
CA VAL A 298 -9.15 3.93 -18.00
C VAL A 298 -9.38 2.63 -17.19
N LYS A 299 -9.31 1.45 -17.81
CA LYS A 299 -9.40 0.18 -17.06
C LYS A 299 -8.12 0.03 -16.21
N LYS A 300 -8.28 -0.20 -14.89
CA LYS A 300 -7.20 -0.36 -13.90
C LYS A 300 -6.33 0.88 -13.65
N GLN A 301 -6.90 2.07 -13.87
CA GLN A 301 -6.28 3.34 -13.54
C GLN A 301 -7.30 4.21 -12.79
N PHE A 302 -6.82 5.03 -11.86
CA PHE A 302 -7.66 5.95 -11.08
C PHE A 302 -6.94 7.28 -10.89
N CYS A 303 -7.71 8.32 -10.56
CA CYS A 303 -7.19 9.64 -10.22
C CYS A 303 -7.07 9.70 -8.68
N ALA A 304 -5.87 9.74 -8.07
CA ALA A 304 -5.62 9.40 -6.63
C ALA A 304 -5.46 10.61 -5.66
N GLY A 305 -5.52 10.51 -4.30
CA GLY A 305 -5.41 9.31 -3.40
C GLY A 305 -6.06 9.33 -1.96
N GLU A 306 -5.53 8.59 -0.95
CA GLU A 306 -6.01 8.59 0.48
C GLU A 306 -4.89 8.46 1.58
N LEU A 307 -5.31 8.57 2.86
CA LEU A 307 -4.73 8.72 4.22
C LEU A 307 -5.10 7.60 5.24
N LYS A 308 -4.16 7.18 6.15
CA LYS A 308 -4.27 7.04 7.64
C LYS A 308 -3.15 6.13 8.23
N ARG A 309 -2.46 6.60 9.30
CA ARG A 309 -1.45 5.99 10.23
C ARG A 309 -0.36 5.05 9.67
N THR A 310 -0.69 4.20 8.72
CA THR A 310 0.20 3.40 7.89
C THR A 310 -0.12 3.70 6.42
N LEU A 311 0.88 4.16 5.66
CA LEU A 311 0.69 4.47 4.24
C LEU A 311 0.68 3.19 3.41
N VAL A 312 -0.44 3.01 2.70
CA VAL A 312 -0.64 1.95 1.72
C VAL A 312 -0.57 2.56 0.33
N MET A 313 0.22 1.96 -0.54
CA MET A 313 0.38 2.42 -1.92
C MET A 313 -0.82 2.00 -2.77
N TYR A 314 -1.66 2.96 -3.12
CA TYR A 314 -2.80 2.72 -4.00
C TYR A 314 -2.48 3.03 -5.47
N GLY A 315 -1.55 3.94 -5.77
CA GLY A 315 -1.34 4.44 -7.13
C GLY A 315 0.12 4.65 -7.52
N ILE A 316 0.41 4.43 -8.80
CA ILE A 316 1.68 4.78 -9.47
C ILE A 316 1.37 5.84 -10.53
N VAL A 317 2.09 6.96 -10.57
CA VAL A 317 1.91 7.98 -11.61
C VAL A 317 2.11 7.33 -12.99
N SER A 318 1.10 7.41 -13.86
CA SER A 318 1.18 6.90 -15.24
C SER A 318 1.36 8.04 -16.23
N HIS A 319 0.41 8.98 -16.27
CA HIS A 319 0.46 10.13 -17.16
C HIS A 319 -0.39 11.29 -16.64
N GLY A 320 -0.16 12.49 -17.16
CA GLY A 320 -0.87 13.68 -16.72
C GLY A 320 -0.23 14.94 -17.31
N PRO A 321 -0.79 16.12 -17.01
CA PRO A 321 -0.19 17.38 -17.41
C PRO A 321 1.21 17.54 -16.77
N MET A 322 2.16 18.11 -17.52
CA MET A 322 3.52 18.36 -17.02
C MET A 322 3.57 19.48 -15.98
N GLN A 323 2.60 20.38 -15.97
CA GLN A 323 2.50 21.47 -14.99
C GLN A 323 1.54 21.09 -13.87
N CYS A 324 2.00 21.22 -12.62
CA CYS A 324 1.12 21.18 -11.45
C CYS A 324 0.11 22.33 -11.49
N GLY A 325 -1.09 22.12 -10.95
CA GLY A 325 -2.16 23.12 -10.94
C GLY A 325 -2.98 23.23 -12.23
N SER A 326 -2.74 22.34 -13.20
CA SER A 326 -3.58 22.22 -14.40
C SER A 326 -5.03 21.83 -14.05
N SER A 327 -5.98 22.20 -14.90
CA SER A 327 -7.38 21.78 -14.80
C SER A 327 -7.61 20.29 -15.10
N PHE A 328 -6.60 19.59 -15.62
CA PHE A 328 -6.63 18.14 -15.87
C PHE A 328 -5.99 17.37 -14.71
N PRO A 329 -6.64 16.32 -14.17
CA PRO A 329 -6.09 15.53 -13.07
C PRO A 329 -5.00 14.57 -13.55
N GLY A 330 -4.01 14.24 -12.72
CA GLY A 330 -3.07 13.14 -13.02
C GLY A 330 -3.75 11.77 -13.00
N VAL A 331 -3.31 10.87 -13.88
CA VAL A 331 -3.79 9.47 -13.98
C VAL A 331 -2.77 8.53 -13.36
N TYR A 332 -3.25 7.63 -12.50
CA TYR A 332 -2.44 6.68 -11.75
C TYR A 332 -2.83 5.25 -12.07
N THR A 333 -1.87 4.34 -12.18
CA THR A 333 -2.13 2.90 -12.23
C THR A 333 -2.66 2.42 -10.87
N ASP A 334 -3.79 1.70 -10.85
CA ASP A 334 -4.42 1.19 -9.62
C ASP A 334 -3.71 -0.05 -9.10
N VAL A 335 -2.91 0.09 -8.05
CA VAL A 335 -2.10 -1.00 -7.48
C VAL A 335 -2.96 -2.16 -6.99
N ARG A 336 -4.20 -1.91 -6.58
CA ARG A 336 -5.13 -2.96 -6.10
C ARG A 336 -5.37 -4.03 -7.16
N GLU A 337 -5.38 -3.62 -8.44
CA GLU A 337 -5.61 -4.47 -9.61
C GLU A 337 -4.39 -5.31 -10.02
N TYR A 338 -3.22 -5.05 -9.41
CA TYR A 338 -1.95 -5.70 -9.76
C TYR A 338 -1.25 -6.37 -8.58
N VAL A 339 -1.84 -6.42 -7.39
CA VAL A 339 -1.21 -7.09 -6.24
C VAL A 339 -0.87 -8.54 -6.55
N ASP A 340 -1.77 -9.27 -7.21
CA ASP A 340 -1.51 -10.67 -7.56
C ASP A 340 -0.37 -10.79 -8.59
N TRP A 341 -0.30 -9.87 -9.57
CA TRP A 341 0.81 -9.80 -10.52
C TRP A 341 2.14 -9.46 -9.83
N ILE A 342 2.14 -8.57 -8.82
CA ILE A 342 3.33 -8.24 -8.03
C ILE A 342 3.81 -9.49 -7.29
N LEU A 343 2.92 -10.15 -6.55
CA LEU A 343 3.24 -11.39 -5.83
C LEU A 343 3.79 -12.46 -6.76
N ASP A 344 3.25 -12.56 -7.98
CA ASP A 344 3.69 -13.55 -8.95
C ASP A 344 5.11 -13.32 -9.50
N ASN A 345 5.60 -12.09 -9.43
CA ASN A 345 6.88 -11.68 -10.01
C ASN A 345 7.98 -11.38 -8.98
N ILE A 346 7.65 -11.33 -7.68
CA ILE A 346 8.65 -11.27 -6.60
C ILE A 346 9.15 -12.66 -6.22
N LYS A 347 10.42 -12.73 -5.85
CA LYS A 347 11.13 -13.98 -5.49
C LYS A 347 12.11 -13.69 -4.35
N GLU A 348 12.49 -14.74 -3.63
CA GLU A 348 13.60 -14.69 -2.67
C GLU A 348 14.90 -14.18 -3.28
#